data_AF-A0A832B5F9-F1
#
_entry.id   AF-A0A832B5F9-F1
#
_cell.length_a   1.000
_cell.length_b   1.000
_cell.length_c   1.000
_cell.angle_alpha   90.00
_cell.angle_beta   90.00
_cell.angle_gamma   90.00
#
_symmetry.space_group_name_H-M   'P 1'
#
loop_
_entity.id
_entity.type
_entity.pdbx_description
1 polymer ?
#
loop_
_entity_poly.entity_id
_entity_poly.type
_entity_poly.pdbx_seq_one_letter_code
_entity_poly.pdbx_strand_id
1 'polypeptide(L)'
;MASVSFSHGYHAFAVMRRHLGVTGEPAKIRASVVRAAVETWGTRAGPRTTIGTTEETRTVALVDVAGRLGLYDFGENQHRSYVRLQRVDIRGSRGEIAEDQVRLVRGVDESVTIQLRREVGGQEGDLTGHYLKGISGPDGWIWRNPFPGARLGDDEIAVAQLMVAMAGYAAGGPAFYGVADAAQDHYLHLALQQAAATGEAVTTTVQPWAEDILRRT
;
A
#
# COMPACT_ATOMS: atom_id res chain seq x y z
N MET A 1 -4.50 6.32 -11.94
CA MET A 1 -5.36 6.12 -10.76
C MET A 1 -4.69 5.12 -9.84
N ALA A 2 -4.84 5.25 -8.53
CA ALA A 2 -4.37 4.28 -7.55
C ALA A 2 -5.46 4.04 -6.50
N SER A 3 -5.84 2.79 -6.25
CA SER A 3 -6.75 2.39 -5.18
C SER A 3 -5.97 1.60 -4.14
N VAL A 4 -6.06 2.04 -2.89
CA VAL A 4 -5.32 1.48 -1.76
C VAL A 4 -6.30 1.05 -0.69
N SER A 5 -6.33 -0.26 -0.43
CA SER A 5 -7.17 -0.89 0.59
C SER A 5 -6.41 -1.99 1.34
N PHE A 6 -5.24 -1.63 1.88
CA PHE A 6 -4.43 -2.54 2.70
C PHE A 6 -3.65 -1.83 3.82
N SER A 7 -3.51 -0.51 3.73
CA SER A 7 -2.75 0.32 4.67
C SER A 7 -3.60 1.50 5.14
N HIS A 8 -3.17 2.14 6.22
CA HIS A 8 -3.88 3.24 6.86
C HIS A 8 -3.02 4.48 7.01
N GLY A 9 -3.67 5.58 7.36
CA GLY A 9 -2.97 6.79 7.76
C GLY A 9 -2.04 7.31 6.67
N TYR A 10 -0.92 7.87 7.12
CA TYR A 10 0.12 8.37 6.23
C TYR A 10 0.81 7.26 5.42
N HIS A 11 0.82 6.00 5.88
CA HIS A 11 1.40 4.89 5.11
C HIS A 11 0.63 4.63 3.81
N ALA A 12 -0.71 4.68 3.87
CA ALA A 12 -1.54 4.60 2.67
C ALA A 12 -1.30 5.77 1.72
N PHE A 13 -1.12 6.99 2.24
CA PHE A 13 -0.77 8.14 1.42
C PHE A 13 0.60 7.99 0.79
N ALA A 14 1.62 7.51 1.50
CA ALA A 14 2.96 7.28 0.96
C ALA A 14 2.91 6.33 -0.26
N VAL A 15 2.17 5.22 -0.14
CA VAL A 15 1.97 4.25 -1.23
C VAL A 15 1.16 4.85 -2.37
N MET A 16 0.02 5.49 -2.08
CA MET A 16 -0.85 6.11 -3.07
C MET A 16 -0.09 7.16 -3.88
N ARG A 17 0.61 8.07 -3.20
CA ARG A 17 1.37 9.16 -3.80
C ARG A 17 2.49 8.63 -4.70
N ARG A 18 3.17 7.57 -4.25
CA ARG A 18 4.19 6.84 -5.05
C ARG A 18 3.61 6.24 -6.32
N HIS A 19 2.43 5.62 -6.28
CA HIS A 19 1.79 5.03 -7.46
C HIS A 19 1.18 6.07 -8.40
N LEU A 20 0.68 7.18 -7.86
CA LEU A 20 0.23 8.30 -8.67
C LEU A 20 1.39 9.10 -9.27
N GLY A 21 2.61 8.95 -8.76
CA GLY A 21 3.79 9.71 -9.20
C GLY A 21 3.66 11.21 -8.93
N VAL A 22 2.94 11.60 -7.88
CA VAL A 22 2.77 13.00 -7.44
C VAL A 22 3.63 13.26 -6.21
N THR A 23 3.79 14.54 -5.85
CA THR A 23 4.68 15.03 -4.80
C THR A 23 3.93 15.96 -3.84
N GLY A 24 4.24 17.25 -3.83
CA GLY A 24 3.67 18.27 -2.94
C GLY A 24 2.50 19.05 -3.53
N GLU A 25 1.96 18.62 -4.68
CA GLU A 25 0.83 19.27 -5.33
C GLU A 25 -0.42 19.28 -4.43
N PRO A 26 -1.26 20.34 -4.52
CA PRO A 26 -2.54 20.39 -3.83
C PRO A 26 -3.45 19.21 -4.19
N ALA A 27 -4.18 18.74 -3.18
CA ALA A 27 -5.10 17.63 -3.24
C ALA A 27 -6.52 18.09 -2.88
N LYS A 28 -7.52 17.58 -3.58
CA LYS A 28 -8.93 17.70 -3.17
C LYS A 28 -9.41 16.35 -2.67
N ILE A 29 -9.83 16.30 -1.41
CA ILE A 29 -10.22 15.07 -0.72
C ILE A 29 -11.70 15.13 -0.36
N ARG A 30 -12.43 14.07 -0.71
CA ARG A 30 -13.82 13.84 -0.28
C ARG A 30 -13.88 12.48 0.38
N ALA A 31 -14.47 12.41 1.56
CA ALA A 31 -14.50 11.18 2.35
C ALA A 31 -15.89 10.89 2.91
N SER A 32 -16.18 9.61 3.05
CA SER A 32 -17.36 9.07 3.70
C SER A 32 -16.93 8.06 4.76
N VAL A 33 -17.66 8.04 5.87
CA VAL A 33 -17.44 7.08 6.96
C VAL A 33 -18.63 6.14 7.04
N VAL A 34 -18.34 4.85 7.09
CA VAL A 34 -19.32 3.79 7.29
C VAL A 34 -18.95 3.03 8.56
N ARG A 35 -19.94 2.81 9.43
CA ARG A 35 -19.79 1.93 10.59
C ARG A 35 -20.62 0.69 10.38
N ALA A 36 -20.02 -0.46 10.62
CA ALA A 36 -20.69 -1.74 10.48
C ALA A 36 -20.13 -2.76 11.47
N ALA A 37 -20.97 -3.70 11.90
CA ALA A 37 -20.50 -4.87 12.60
C ALA A 37 -19.69 -5.76 11.63
N VAL A 38 -18.49 -6.13 12.03
CA VAL A 38 -17.61 -7.07 11.32
C VAL A 38 -17.18 -8.19 12.24
N GLU A 39 -16.78 -9.32 11.66
CA GLU A 39 -16.27 -10.44 12.43
C GLU A 39 -14.96 -10.09 13.13
N THR A 40 -14.77 -10.60 14.35
CA THR A 40 -13.50 -10.49 15.07
C THR A 40 -12.37 -11.20 14.32
N TRP A 41 -11.19 -10.60 14.33
CA TRP A 41 -10.00 -11.06 13.61
C TRP A 41 -9.07 -11.94 14.45
N GLY A 42 -8.02 -12.46 13.80
CA GLY A 42 -6.93 -13.16 14.49
C GLY A 42 -6.10 -12.23 15.35
N THR A 43 -5.63 -12.74 16.50
CA THR A 43 -4.72 -12.00 17.39
C THR A 43 -3.35 -12.69 17.45
N ARG A 44 -2.39 -12.05 18.13
CA ARG A 44 -1.07 -12.64 18.39
C ARG A 44 -1.13 -13.80 19.41
N ALA A 45 -2.30 -14.07 20.00
CA ALA A 45 -2.49 -15.18 20.94
C ALA A 45 -2.63 -16.55 20.26
N GLY A 46 -2.57 -16.61 18.93
CA GLY A 46 -2.70 -17.84 18.15
C GLY A 46 -4.12 -18.05 17.61
N PRO A 47 -4.46 -19.29 17.19
CA PRO A 47 -5.77 -19.61 16.63
C PRO A 47 -6.90 -19.27 17.60
N ARG A 48 -7.95 -18.61 17.10
CA ARG A 48 -9.14 -18.31 17.90
C ARG A 48 -9.95 -19.57 18.19
N THR A 49 -10.64 -19.59 19.33
CA THR A 49 -11.56 -20.66 19.74
C THR A 49 -13.04 -20.28 19.61
N THR A 50 -13.35 -19.01 19.34
CA THR A 50 -14.72 -18.50 19.19
C THR A 50 -14.82 -17.51 18.02
N ILE A 51 -16.03 -17.32 17.51
CA ILE A 51 -16.37 -16.28 16.52
C ILE A 51 -17.17 -15.19 17.25
N GLY A 52 -16.84 -13.93 17.00
CA GLY A 52 -17.57 -12.79 17.54
C GLY A 52 -17.69 -11.67 16.50
N THR A 53 -18.38 -10.60 16.86
CA THR A 53 -18.48 -9.38 16.05
C THR A 53 -18.06 -8.16 16.85
N THR A 54 -17.61 -7.13 16.15
CA THR A 54 -17.29 -5.82 16.71
C THR A 54 -17.62 -4.73 15.69
N GLU A 55 -17.85 -3.51 16.16
CA GLU A 55 -18.06 -2.37 15.26
C GLU A 55 -16.72 -1.95 14.64
N GLU A 56 -16.69 -1.81 13.32
CA GLU A 56 -15.55 -1.24 12.59
C GLU A 56 -15.95 0.08 11.95
N THR A 57 -15.10 1.09 12.11
CA THR A 57 -15.17 2.32 11.31
C THR A 57 -14.37 2.14 10.03
N ARG A 58 -15.02 2.32 8.89
CA ARG A 58 -14.41 2.31 7.55
C ARG A 58 -14.48 3.69 6.93
N THR A 59 -13.34 4.19 6.46
CA THR A 59 -13.25 5.45 5.72
C THR A 59 -12.98 5.16 4.26
N VAL A 60 -13.84 5.70 3.39
CA VAL A 60 -13.69 5.64 1.93
C VAL A 60 -13.51 7.06 1.43
N ALA A 61 -12.48 7.32 0.62
CA ALA A 61 -12.23 8.66 0.12
C ALA A 61 -11.66 8.70 -1.31
N LEU A 62 -12.10 9.72 -2.04
CA LEU A 62 -11.51 10.12 -3.31
C LEU A 62 -10.50 11.24 -3.04
N VAL A 63 -9.29 11.08 -3.57
CA VAL A 63 -8.15 11.99 -3.43
C VAL A 63 -7.71 12.42 -4.83
N ASP A 64 -8.07 13.62 -5.27
CA ASP A 64 -7.66 14.16 -6.57
C ASP A 64 -6.42 15.04 -6.40
N VAL A 65 -5.30 14.67 -7.03
CA VAL A 65 -4.04 15.40 -7.00
C VAL A 65 -3.51 15.57 -8.42
N ALA A 66 -3.38 16.82 -8.87
CA ALA A 66 -2.86 17.15 -10.21
C ALA A 66 -3.55 16.35 -11.35
N GLY A 67 -4.87 16.14 -11.25
CA GLY A 67 -5.66 15.38 -12.24
C GLY A 67 -5.47 13.86 -12.16
N ARG A 68 -4.81 13.36 -11.12
CA ARG A 68 -4.63 11.93 -10.85
C ARG A 68 -5.46 11.53 -9.64
N LEU A 69 -6.27 10.50 -9.80
CA LEU A 69 -7.22 10.07 -8.78
C LEU A 69 -6.70 8.92 -7.92
N GLY A 70 -6.72 9.14 -6.62
CA GLY A 70 -6.54 8.13 -5.57
C GLY A 70 -7.89 7.70 -4.97
N LEU A 71 -8.04 6.41 -4.68
CA LEU A 71 -9.11 5.86 -3.85
C LEU A 71 -8.50 5.30 -2.58
N TYR A 72 -8.82 5.90 -1.44
CA TYR A 72 -8.51 5.39 -0.11
C TYR A 72 -9.70 4.58 0.37
N ASP A 73 -9.48 3.35 0.83
CA ASP A 73 -10.54 2.53 1.37
C ASP A 73 -10.00 1.65 2.51
N PHE A 74 -10.17 2.08 3.76
CA PHE A 74 -9.61 1.36 4.90
C PHE A 74 -10.59 1.25 6.06
N GLY A 75 -10.75 0.03 6.57
CA GLY A 75 -11.38 -0.26 7.86
C GLY A 75 -10.33 -0.48 8.94
N GLU A 76 -10.55 0.02 10.15
CA GLU A 76 -9.58 -0.01 11.27
C GLU A 76 -8.90 -1.36 11.48
N ASN A 77 -9.58 -2.47 11.20
CA ASN A 77 -9.09 -3.83 11.43
C ASN A 77 -8.85 -4.63 10.15
N GLN A 78 -8.81 -3.96 9.00
CA GLN A 78 -8.71 -4.60 7.69
C GLN A 78 -7.47 -5.51 7.54
N HIS A 79 -6.33 -5.13 8.11
CA HIS A 79 -5.06 -5.83 7.96
C HIS A 79 -5.03 -7.24 8.59
N ARG A 80 -5.93 -7.55 9.53
CA ARG A 80 -6.04 -8.87 10.17
C ARG A 80 -7.39 -9.55 9.93
N SER A 81 -8.25 -8.92 9.15
CA SER A 81 -9.61 -9.38 8.95
C SER A 81 -9.64 -10.72 8.21
N TYR A 82 -10.48 -11.63 8.67
CA TYR A 82 -10.78 -12.87 7.94
C TYR A 82 -11.82 -12.68 6.82
N VAL A 83 -12.51 -11.54 6.81
CA VAL A 83 -13.63 -11.25 5.91
C VAL A 83 -13.36 -10.09 4.96
N ARG A 84 -12.14 -9.53 5.00
CA ARG A 84 -11.69 -8.47 4.09
C ARG A 84 -10.44 -8.92 3.36
N LEU A 85 -10.46 -8.73 2.05
CA LEU A 85 -9.25 -8.81 1.25
C LEU A 85 -8.46 -7.51 1.41
N GLN A 86 -7.14 -7.63 1.43
CA GLN A 86 -6.26 -6.51 1.17
C GLN A 86 -6.24 -6.28 -0.33
N ARG A 87 -6.37 -5.01 -0.75
CA ARG A 87 -6.42 -4.68 -2.17
C ARG A 87 -5.52 -3.54 -2.59
N VAL A 88 -4.90 -3.69 -3.75
CA VAL A 88 -4.18 -2.64 -4.47
C VAL A 88 -4.50 -2.71 -5.95
N ASP A 89 -4.81 -1.55 -6.52
CA ASP A 89 -5.11 -1.41 -7.94
C ASP A 89 -4.51 -0.12 -8.49
N ILE A 90 -3.82 -0.23 -9.63
CA ILE A 90 -3.08 0.86 -10.25
C ILE A 90 -3.42 0.86 -11.74
N ARG A 91 -3.99 1.96 -12.23
CA ARG A 91 -4.35 2.14 -13.64
C ARG A 91 -3.58 3.28 -14.27
N GLY A 92 -2.94 2.99 -15.41
CA GLY A 92 -2.28 3.96 -16.27
C GLY A 92 -2.79 3.87 -17.70
N SER A 93 -2.25 4.72 -18.59
CA SER A 93 -2.66 4.76 -20.00
C SER A 93 -2.33 3.50 -20.81
N ARG A 94 -1.41 2.66 -20.31
CA ARG A 94 -0.92 1.46 -21.01
C ARG A 94 -1.43 0.15 -20.41
N GLY A 95 -2.13 0.20 -19.28
CA GLY A 95 -2.52 -0.99 -18.56
C GLY A 95 -2.91 -0.76 -17.11
N GLU A 96 -3.13 -1.88 -16.44
CA GLU A 96 -3.64 -1.99 -15.08
C GLU A 96 -2.87 -3.07 -14.33
N ILE A 97 -2.57 -2.80 -13.06
CA ILE A 97 -2.15 -3.80 -12.08
C ILE A 97 -3.28 -3.89 -11.07
N ALA A 98 -3.85 -5.08 -10.90
CA ALA A 98 -4.87 -5.36 -9.89
C ALA A 98 -4.42 -6.58 -9.10
N GLU A 99 -4.04 -6.38 -7.85
CA GLU A 99 -3.41 -7.38 -6.99
C GLU A 99 -2.20 -8.07 -7.65
N ASP A 100 -2.39 -9.32 -8.04
CA ASP A 100 -1.41 -10.21 -8.63
C ASP A 100 -1.58 -10.34 -10.15
N GLN A 101 -2.39 -9.50 -10.79
CA GLN A 101 -2.57 -9.48 -12.23
C GLN A 101 -2.12 -8.17 -12.84
N VAL A 102 -1.43 -8.26 -13.96
CA VAL A 102 -1.06 -7.12 -14.79
C VAL A 102 -1.67 -7.29 -16.18
N ARG A 103 -2.45 -6.30 -16.64
CA ARG A 103 -3.00 -6.28 -17.98
C ARG A 103 -2.43 -5.09 -18.74
N LEU A 104 -1.87 -5.32 -19.92
CA LEU A 104 -1.27 -4.27 -20.74
C LEU A 104 -1.43 -4.54 -22.25
N VAL A 105 -1.31 -3.48 -23.04
CA VAL A 105 -1.23 -3.57 -24.51
C VAL A 105 0.25 -3.62 -24.91
N ARG A 106 0.64 -4.65 -25.67
CA ARG A 106 2.01 -4.84 -26.18
C ARG A 106 2.17 -4.47 -27.66
N GLY A 107 1.07 -4.44 -28.43
CA GLY A 107 1.05 -4.13 -29.86
C GLY A 107 -0.35 -3.74 -30.33
N VAL A 108 -0.50 -3.52 -31.64
CA VAL A 108 -1.81 -3.27 -32.26
C VAL A 108 -2.66 -4.53 -32.10
N ASP A 109 -3.84 -4.39 -31.48
CA ASP A 109 -4.76 -5.50 -31.15
C ASP A 109 -4.15 -6.62 -30.28
N GLU A 110 -3.03 -6.34 -29.61
CA GLU A 110 -2.33 -7.30 -28.74
C GLU A 110 -2.38 -6.87 -27.27
N SER A 111 -3.35 -7.40 -26.53
CA SER A 111 -3.39 -7.30 -25.07
C SER A 111 -2.84 -8.57 -24.41
N VAL A 112 -2.03 -8.41 -23.36
CA VAL A 112 -1.49 -9.51 -22.57
C VAL A 112 -1.92 -9.36 -21.12
N THR A 113 -2.31 -10.47 -20.52
CA THR A 113 -2.48 -10.62 -19.07
C THR A 113 -1.31 -11.41 -18.50
N ILE A 114 -0.68 -10.86 -17.48
CA ILE A 114 0.45 -11.44 -16.76
C ILE A 114 -0.03 -11.76 -15.35
N GLN A 115 0.11 -13.03 -14.96
CA GLN A 115 -0.11 -13.46 -13.58
C GLN A 115 1.21 -13.34 -12.80
N LEU A 116 1.19 -12.56 -11.74
CA LEU A 116 2.20 -12.53 -10.71
C LEU A 116 1.99 -13.71 -9.77
N ARG A 117 3.06 -14.40 -9.42
CA ARG A 117 3.02 -15.53 -8.49
C ARG A 117 3.85 -15.22 -7.27
N ARG A 118 3.26 -15.43 -6.11
CA ARG A 118 3.95 -15.42 -4.83
C ARG A 118 4.65 -16.76 -4.65
N GLU A 119 5.98 -16.73 -4.63
CA GLU A 119 6.80 -17.92 -4.50
C GLU A 119 7.19 -18.12 -3.03
N VAL A 120 6.78 -19.25 -2.44
CA VAL A 120 7.02 -19.57 -1.02
C VAL A 120 7.83 -20.86 -0.94
N GLY A 121 8.81 -20.89 -0.04
CA GLY A 121 9.62 -22.08 0.21
C GLY A 121 8.95 -23.09 1.17
N GLY A 122 9.52 -24.28 1.25
CA GLY A 122 9.15 -25.29 2.25
C GLY A 122 7.85 -26.05 1.94
N GLN A 123 7.39 -26.00 0.69
CA GLN A 123 6.30 -26.84 0.19
C GLN A 123 6.89 -28.14 -0.40
N GLU A 124 6.20 -29.27 -0.23
CA GLU A 124 6.60 -30.59 -0.76
C GLU A 124 8.06 -30.96 -0.43
N GLY A 125 8.88 -31.29 -1.43
CA GLY A 125 10.29 -31.66 -1.28
C GLY A 125 11.26 -30.48 -1.16
N ASP A 126 10.77 -29.26 -1.02
CA ASP A 126 11.61 -28.06 -0.92
C ASP A 126 12.31 -27.95 0.45
N LEU A 127 13.61 -28.22 0.45
CA LEU A 127 14.46 -28.17 1.65
C LEU A 127 14.86 -26.75 2.08
N THR A 128 14.43 -25.70 1.38
CA THR A 128 14.84 -24.31 1.68
C THR A 128 14.16 -23.72 2.92
N GLY A 129 13.14 -24.38 3.46
CA GLY A 129 12.36 -23.93 4.61
C GLY A 129 11.25 -22.95 4.25
N HIS A 130 10.37 -22.66 5.22
CA HIS A 130 9.14 -21.88 4.99
C HIS A 130 9.38 -20.36 5.11
N TYR A 131 9.55 -19.68 3.97
CA TYR A 131 9.69 -18.22 3.86
C TYR A 131 9.25 -17.73 2.46
N LEU A 132 8.99 -16.42 2.32
CA LEU A 132 8.74 -15.81 1.01
C LEU A 132 10.03 -15.79 0.19
N LYS A 133 10.08 -16.46 -0.96
CA LYS A 133 11.22 -16.37 -1.90
C LYS A 133 11.17 -15.11 -2.74
N GLY A 134 9.98 -14.70 -3.18
CA GLY A 134 9.81 -13.52 -4.01
C GLY A 134 8.49 -13.51 -4.78
N ILE A 135 8.42 -12.61 -5.75
CA ILE A 135 7.33 -12.52 -6.73
C ILE A 135 7.90 -12.85 -8.12
N SER A 136 7.30 -13.83 -8.79
CA SER A 136 7.66 -14.24 -10.15
C SER A 136 6.58 -13.86 -11.16
N GLY A 137 6.96 -13.78 -12.43
CA GLY A 137 6.08 -13.70 -13.58
C GLY A 137 6.48 -14.74 -14.64
N PRO A 138 5.92 -14.65 -15.86
CA PRO A 138 6.25 -15.56 -16.96
C PRO A 138 7.73 -15.55 -17.35
N ASP A 139 8.36 -14.38 -17.30
CA ASP A 139 9.74 -14.17 -17.74
C ASP A 139 10.78 -14.29 -16.60
N GLY A 140 10.36 -14.81 -15.43
CA GLY A 140 11.22 -15.03 -14.27
C GLY A 140 10.88 -14.16 -13.06
N TRP A 141 11.89 -13.80 -12.26
CA TRP A 141 11.70 -13.07 -11.01
C TRP A 141 11.46 -11.58 -11.25
N ILE A 142 10.36 -11.06 -10.70
CA ILE A 142 10.02 -9.63 -10.70
C ILE A 142 10.61 -8.97 -9.45
N TRP A 143 10.54 -9.67 -8.32
CA TRP A 143 11.15 -9.25 -7.06
C TRP A 143 11.63 -10.48 -6.29
N ARG A 144 12.77 -10.34 -5.60
CA ARG A 144 13.33 -11.40 -4.74
C ARG A 144 13.42 -10.90 -3.31
N ASN A 145 13.04 -11.75 -2.35
CA ASN A 145 13.17 -11.43 -0.94
C ASN A 145 14.66 -11.33 -0.56
N PRO A 146 15.12 -10.18 -0.03
CA PRO A 146 16.52 -10.02 0.37
C PRO A 146 16.89 -10.78 1.65
N PHE A 147 15.92 -11.39 2.34
CA PHE A 147 16.13 -12.12 3.61
C PHE A 147 15.79 -13.61 3.46
N PRO A 148 16.59 -14.39 2.71
CA PRO A 148 16.31 -15.81 2.51
C PRO A 148 16.37 -16.59 3.83
N GLY A 149 15.42 -17.50 4.02
CA GLY A 149 15.30 -18.33 5.22
C GLY A 149 14.71 -17.62 6.45
N ALA A 150 14.55 -16.30 6.42
CA ALA A 150 13.89 -15.57 7.50
C ALA A 150 12.37 -15.75 7.42
N ARG A 151 11.75 -16.23 8.50
CA ARG A 151 10.30 -16.47 8.59
C ARG A 151 9.51 -15.18 8.85
N LEU A 152 9.78 -14.16 8.05
CA LEU A 152 9.17 -12.84 8.16
C LEU A 152 7.92 -12.77 7.27
N GLY A 153 6.85 -12.16 7.78
CA GLY A 153 5.69 -11.75 6.98
C GLY A 153 6.00 -10.52 6.11
N ASP A 154 5.06 -10.13 5.25
CA ASP A 154 5.27 -9.05 4.27
C ASP A 154 5.60 -7.70 4.93
N ASP A 155 4.89 -7.35 6.00
CA ASP A 155 5.15 -6.14 6.79
C ASP A 155 6.53 -6.20 7.46
N GLU A 156 6.90 -7.35 8.01
CA GLU A 156 8.22 -7.55 8.65
C GLU A 156 9.36 -7.48 7.61
N ILE A 157 9.16 -7.99 6.40
CA ILE A 157 10.10 -7.87 5.28
C ILE A 157 10.23 -6.39 4.84
N ALA A 158 9.13 -5.65 4.79
CA ALA A 158 9.14 -4.22 4.48
C ALA A 158 9.91 -3.44 5.57
N VAL A 159 9.64 -3.70 6.85
CA VAL A 159 10.36 -3.11 7.98
C VAL A 159 11.84 -3.46 7.95
N ALA A 160 12.20 -4.73 7.71
CA ALA A 160 13.60 -5.14 7.63
C ALA A 160 14.34 -4.43 6.49
N GLN A 161 13.70 -4.23 5.33
CA GLN A 161 14.26 -3.41 4.24
C GLN A 161 14.44 -1.94 4.65
N LEU A 162 13.47 -1.35 5.37
CA LEU A 162 13.60 0.00 5.90
C LEU A 162 14.77 0.12 6.88
N MET A 163 14.99 -0.89 7.73
CA MET A 163 16.14 -0.91 8.65
C MET A 163 17.47 -0.98 7.91
N VAL A 164 17.57 -1.79 6.84
CA VAL A 164 18.76 -1.83 5.97
C VAL A 164 19.00 -0.48 5.30
N ALA A 165 17.96 0.14 4.75
CA ALA A 165 18.05 1.46 4.11
C ALA A 165 18.44 2.56 5.12
N MET A 166 17.92 2.48 6.34
CA MET A 166 18.28 3.38 7.44
C MET A 166 19.73 3.25 7.85
N ALA A 167 20.26 2.02 7.95
CA ALA A 167 21.67 1.79 8.21
C ALA A 167 22.56 2.39 7.10
N GLY A 168 22.17 2.21 5.84
CA GLY A 168 22.86 2.82 4.69
C GLY A 168 22.85 4.35 4.74
N TYR A 169 21.71 4.95 5.05
CA TYR A 169 21.58 6.42 5.22
C TYR A 169 22.44 6.93 6.38
N ALA A 170 22.41 6.27 7.54
CA ALA A 170 23.21 6.64 8.71
C ALA A 170 24.72 6.56 8.45
N ALA A 171 25.16 5.69 7.54
CA ALA A 171 26.54 5.59 7.07
C ALA A 171 26.92 6.66 6.01
N GLY A 172 26.04 7.63 5.71
CA GLY A 172 26.26 8.68 4.72
C GLY A 172 25.68 8.40 3.34
N GLY A 173 24.89 7.34 3.18
CA GLY A 173 24.18 7.03 1.94
C GLY A 173 23.00 7.97 1.64
N PRO A 174 22.33 7.81 0.48
CA PRO A 174 21.22 8.67 0.10
C PRO A 174 19.99 8.46 0.97
N ALA A 175 19.17 9.51 1.09
CA ALA A 175 17.85 9.39 1.72
C ALA A 175 16.94 8.47 0.90
N PHE A 176 16.15 7.65 1.59
CA PHE A 176 15.25 6.66 0.98
C PHE A 176 13.77 6.87 1.32
N TYR A 177 13.44 7.76 2.25
CA TYR A 177 12.12 8.29 2.60
C TYR A 177 12.36 9.42 3.61
N GLY A 178 12.17 10.67 3.20
CA GLY A 178 12.59 11.85 3.96
C GLY A 178 11.53 12.38 4.92
N VAL A 179 11.93 13.34 5.76
CA VAL A 179 10.99 14.08 6.63
C VAL A 179 9.96 14.84 5.80
N ALA A 180 10.35 15.40 4.66
CA ALA A 180 9.44 16.08 3.73
C ALA A 180 8.38 15.12 3.15
N ASP A 181 8.77 13.89 2.79
CA ASP A 181 7.82 12.85 2.37
C ASP A 181 6.83 12.54 3.48
N ALA A 182 7.34 12.25 4.68
CA ALA A 182 6.52 11.92 5.84
C ALA A 182 5.57 13.05 6.23
N ALA A 183 6.03 14.30 6.19
CA ALA A 183 5.22 15.48 6.49
C ALA A 183 4.09 15.64 5.46
N GLN A 184 4.38 15.45 4.16
CA GLN A 184 3.37 15.51 3.12
C GLN A 184 2.33 14.40 3.28
N ASP A 185 2.77 13.16 3.49
CA ASP A 185 1.89 12.00 3.65
C ASP A 185 1.00 12.12 4.90
N HIS A 186 1.55 12.68 5.98
CA HIS A 186 0.79 12.96 7.19
C HIS A 186 -0.19 14.12 7.00
N TYR A 187 0.19 15.19 6.31
CA TYR A 187 -0.69 16.31 6.01
C TYR A 187 -1.91 15.89 5.19
N LEU A 188 -1.71 15.06 4.16
CA LEU A 188 -2.81 14.48 3.39
C LEU A 188 -3.72 13.60 4.25
N HIS A 189 -3.15 12.84 5.19
CA HIS A 189 -3.95 12.08 6.16
C HIS A 189 -4.79 12.97 7.08
N LEU A 190 -4.24 14.07 7.59
CA LEU A 190 -4.99 15.03 8.41
C LEU A 190 -6.15 15.65 7.61
N ALA A 191 -5.91 16.01 6.35
CA ALA A 191 -6.95 16.51 5.46
C ALA A 191 -8.05 15.46 5.18
N LEU A 192 -7.67 14.18 5.04
CA LEU A 192 -8.62 13.07 4.97
C LEU A 192 -9.46 12.96 6.25
N GLN A 193 -8.84 13.03 7.42
CA GLN A 193 -9.56 12.99 8.71
C GLN A 193 -10.55 14.15 8.83
N GLN A 194 -10.14 15.35 8.42
CA GLN A 194 -11.03 16.51 8.39
C GLN A 194 -12.21 16.31 7.44
N ALA A 195 -11.97 15.80 6.22
CA ALA A 195 -13.03 15.49 5.27
C ALA A 195 -14.00 14.42 5.82
N ALA A 196 -13.47 13.39 6.45
CA ALA A 196 -14.25 12.30 7.05
C ALA A 196 -15.09 12.78 8.24
N ALA A 197 -14.56 13.68 9.06
CA ALA A 197 -15.25 14.22 10.22
C ALA A 197 -16.36 15.22 9.86
N THR A 198 -16.13 16.04 8.83
CA THR A 198 -17.07 17.11 8.42
C THR A 198 -18.06 16.66 7.36
N GLY A 199 -17.75 15.62 6.58
CA GLY A 199 -18.50 15.24 5.38
C GLY A 199 -18.27 16.18 4.19
N GLU A 200 -17.48 17.24 4.37
CA GLU A 200 -17.21 18.25 3.36
C GLU A 200 -15.91 17.96 2.61
N ALA A 201 -15.81 18.48 1.38
CA ALA A 201 -14.58 18.38 0.61
C ALA A 201 -13.49 19.28 1.22
N VAL A 202 -12.30 18.73 1.42
CA VAL A 202 -11.11 19.47 1.87
C VAL A 202 -10.18 19.68 0.69
N THR A 203 -9.70 20.90 0.48
CA THR A 203 -8.65 21.22 -0.50
C THR A 203 -7.38 21.60 0.26
N THR A 204 -6.28 20.90 -0.02
CA THR A 204 -4.99 21.19 0.60
C THR A 204 -4.27 22.33 -0.12
N THR A 205 -3.27 22.90 0.53
CA THR A 205 -2.39 23.92 -0.03
C THR A 205 -0.96 23.41 -0.11
N VAL A 206 -0.16 24.00 -0.98
CA VAL A 206 1.28 23.72 -1.06
C VAL A 206 1.91 24.02 0.29
N GLN A 207 2.73 23.08 0.77
CA GLN A 207 3.40 23.17 2.08
C GLN A 207 4.87 23.57 1.93
N PRO A 208 5.51 24.14 2.97
CA PRO A 208 6.90 24.59 2.90
C PRO A 208 7.92 23.49 2.54
N TRP A 209 7.61 22.22 2.82
CA TRP A 209 8.47 21.08 2.52
C TRP A 209 8.29 20.53 1.09
N ALA A 210 7.44 21.14 0.25
CA ALA A 210 7.09 20.58 -1.06
C ALA A 210 8.29 20.41 -2.01
N GLU A 211 9.29 21.29 -1.91
CA GLU A 211 10.50 21.24 -2.75
C GLU A 211 11.48 20.14 -2.32
N ASP A 212 11.42 19.72 -1.05
CA ASP A 212 12.32 18.72 -0.45
C ASP A 212 11.79 17.29 -0.56
N ILE A 213 10.61 17.10 -1.13
CA ILE A 213 10.02 15.76 -1.36
C ILE A 213 10.88 15.00 -2.37
N LEU A 214 11.29 13.79 -2.00
CA LEU A 214 12.13 12.95 -2.86
C LEU A 214 11.37 12.54 -4.13
N ARG A 215 11.85 13.01 -5.28
CA ARG A 215 11.35 12.56 -6.58
C ARG A 215 11.90 11.17 -6.86
N ARG A 216 11.04 10.16 -6.83
CA ARG A 216 11.42 8.79 -7.21
C ARG A 216 11.04 8.54 -8.66
N THR A 217 12.06 8.48 -9.52
CA THR A 217 11.96 7.88 -10.86
C THR A 217 11.56 6.41 -10.76
#